data_AF-A0A2N2HTW7-F1
#
_entry.id   AF-A0A2N2HTW7-F1
#
_cell.length_a   1.000
_cell.length_b   1.000
_cell.length_c   1.000
_cell.angle_alpha   90.00
_cell.angle_beta   90.00
_cell.angle_gamma   90.00
#
_symmetry.space_group_name_H-M   'P 1'
#
loop_
_entity.id
_entity.type
_entity.pdbx_description
1 polymer ?
#
loop_
_entity_poly.entity_id
_entity_poly.type
_entity_poly.pdbx_seq_one_letter_code
_entity_poly.pdbx_strand_id
1 'polypeptide(L)'
;MHISDWLDKEETKGVDVSQITLPDDMSYDEVPDETIFFKEINPCGILCPNKHPFSTVERFGHWYFCRGRNKGDSIHSSGIEWKFFTRDRDLAVKTAKSHIKDT
;
A
#
# COMPACT_ATOMS: atom_id res chain seq x y z
N MET A 1 4.18 -2.33 -19.30
CA MET A 1 4.73 -1.02 -18.90
C MET A 1 4.88 -1.10 -17.40
N HIS A 2 6.03 -0.73 -16.85
CA HIS A 2 6.24 -0.77 -15.41
C HIS A 2 5.42 0.33 -14.72
N ILE A 3 4.97 0.06 -13.49
CA ILE A 3 4.26 1.01 -12.61
C ILE A 3 5.11 2.26 -12.44
N SER A 4 6.43 2.13 -12.27
CA SER A 4 7.35 3.26 -12.15
C SER A 4 7.31 4.20 -13.36
N ASP A 5 7.38 3.64 -14.57
CA ASP A 5 7.37 4.40 -15.82
C ASP A 5 6.03 5.10 -16.04
N TRP A 6 4.95 4.45 -15.63
CA TRP A 6 3.61 5.02 -15.72
C TRP A 6 3.43 6.18 -14.73
N LEU A 7 3.85 6.01 -13.49
CA LEU A 7 3.80 7.08 -12.47
C LEU A 7 4.62 8.30 -12.91
N ASP A 8 5.80 8.10 -13.51
CA ASP A 8 6.59 9.21 -14.03
C ASP A 8 5.89 9.95 -15.20
N LYS A 9 5.17 9.22 -16.06
CA LYS A 9 4.36 9.83 -17.13
C LYS A 9 3.16 10.61 -16.60
N GLU A 10 2.53 10.17 -15.52
CA GLU A 10 1.41 10.90 -14.92
C GLU A 10 1.92 12.12 -14.15
N GLU A 11 3.02 12.01 -13.40
CA GLU A 11 3.64 13.14 -12.70
C GLU A 11 4.08 14.25 -13.68
N THR A 12 4.67 13.89 -14.83
CA THR A 12 5.06 14.87 -15.87
C THR A 12 3.88 15.58 -16.54
N LYS A 13 2.67 15.01 -16.47
CA LYS A 13 1.43 15.68 -16.89
C LYS A 13 0.86 16.61 -15.81
N GLY A 14 1.51 16.68 -14.64
CA GLY A 14 1.05 17.44 -13.48
C GLY A 14 -0.05 16.73 -12.68
N VAL A 15 -0.23 15.42 -12.87
CA VAL A 15 -1.19 14.63 -12.08
C VAL A 15 -0.56 14.34 -10.73
N ASP A 16 -1.33 14.54 -9.65
CA ASP A 16 -0.92 14.10 -8.32
C ASP A 16 -0.99 12.56 -8.23
N VAL A 17 0.17 11.93 -8.36
CA VAL A 17 0.30 10.47 -8.29
C VAL A 17 0.24 9.92 -6.87
N SER A 18 0.27 10.77 -5.84
CA SER A 18 0.35 10.34 -4.45
C SER A 18 -0.86 9.52 -4.00
N GLN A 19 -2.05 9.75 -4.58
CA GLN A 19 -3.30 9.05 -4.25
C GLN A 19 -3.92 8.35 -5.46
N ILE A 20 -3.16 8.20 -6.55
CA ILE A 20 -3.71 7.72 -7.81
C ILE A 20 -4.15 6.24 -7.75
N THR A 21 -5.16 5.91 -8.54
CA THR A 21 -5.56 4.52 -8.77
C THR A 21 -4.78 3.97 -9.94
N LEU A 22 -4.00 2.91 -9.68
CA LEU A 22 -3.39 2.14 -10.75
C LEU A 22 -4.49 1.53 -11.63
N PRO A 23 -4.31 1.51 -12.95
CA PRO A 23 -5.13 0.70 -13.84
C PRO A 23 -5.18 -0.76 -13.38
N ASP A 24 -6.36 -1.39 -13.47
CA ASP A 24 -6.59 -2.75 -12.95
C ASP A 24 -5.60 -3.75 -13.57
N ASP A 25 -5.33 -3.64 -14.87
CA ASP A 25 -4.39 -4.47 -15.62
C ASP A 25 -2.94 -4.34 -15.15
N MET A 26 -2.55 -3.20 -14.56
CA MET A 26 -1.17 -2.95 -14.14
C MET A 26 -0.92 -3.38 -12.69
N SER A 27 -1.94 -3.32 -11.84
CA SER A 27 -1.81 -3.61 -10.41
C SER A 27 -1.59 -5.09 -10.06
N TYR A 28 -2.00 -6.00 -10.95
CA TYR A 28 -1.90 -7.45 -10.72
C TYR A 28 -0.67 -8.11 -11.36
N ASP A 29 -0.07 -7.47 -12.37
CA ASP A 29 0.94 -8.11 -13.22
C ASP A 29 2.39 -7.84 -12.80
N GLU A 30 2.64 -6.79 -12.02
CA GLU A 30 4.00 -6.42 -11.61
C GLU A 30 4.35 -6.90 -10.20
N VAL A 31 5.44 -7.66 -10.11
CA VAL A 31 6.05 -8.05 -8.84
C VAL A 31 6.88 -6.87 -8.33
N PRO A 32 6.72 -6.43 -7.07
CA PRO A 32 7.56 -5.37 -6.52
C PRO A 32 9.01 -5.81 -6.47
N ASP A 33 9.92 -4.86 -6.66
CA ASP A 33 11.35 -5.12 -6.53
C ASP A 33 11.72 -5.53 -5.10
N GLU A 34 11.00 -4.98 -4.11
CA GLU A 34 11.24 -5.19 -2.69
C GLU A 34 9.98 -4.91 -1.86
N THR A 35 9.73 -5.75 -0.85
CA THR A 35 8.79 -5.43 0.23
C THR A 35 9.58 -4.92 1.44
N ILE A 36 9.47 -3.63 1.73
CA ILE A 36 10.26 -2.93 2.74
C ILE A 36 9.63 -3.06 4.13
N PHE A 37 8.31 -3.10 4.17
CA PHE A 37 7.55 -3.21 5.40
C PHE A 37 6.28 -4.02 5.12
N PHE A 38 5.95 -4.92 6.03
CA PHE A 38 4.67 -5.61 6.05
C PHE A 38 4.28 -5.87 7.50
N LYS A 39 3.03 -5.53 7.84
CA LYS A 39 2.43 -5.89 9.12
C LYS A 39 0.95 -6.13 8.95
N GLU A 40 0.46 -7.21 9.55
CA GLU A 40 -0.95 -7.58 9.59
C GLU A 40 -1.37 -7.82 11.05
N ILE A 41 -2.54 -7.33 11.44
CA ILE A 41 -3.15 -7.59 12.75
C ILE A 41 -4.11 -8.77 12.59
N ASN A 42 -3.58 -10.00 12.70
CA ASN A 42 -4.37 -11.22 12.57
C ASN A 42 -4.28 -12.08 13.86
N PRO A 43 -5.12 -11.81 14.87
CA PRO A 43 -5.19 -12.63 16.08
C PRO A 43 -5.96 -13.96 15.85
N CYS A 44 -6.68 -14.10 14.74
CA CYS A 44 -7.51 -15.28 14.43
C CYS A 44 -6.69 -16.42 13.80
N GLY A 45 -5.48 -16.13 13.32
CA GLY A 45 -4.58 -17.09 12.70
C GLY A 45 -4.79 -17.24 11.20
N ILE A 46 -3.95 -18.08 10.58
CA ILE A 46 -3.83 -18.21 9.12
C ILE A 46 -5.08 -18.80 8.43
N LEU A 47 -5.92 -19.52 9.17
CA LEU A 47 -7.11 -20.19 8.65
C LEU A 47 -8.37 -19.30 8.68
N CYS A 48 -8.27 -18.09 9.22
CA CYS A 48 -9.40 -17.17 9.27
C CYS A 48 -9.63 -16.55 7.88
N PRO A 49 -10.79 -16.75 7.23
CA PRO A 49 -11.07 -16.21 5.90
C PRO A 49 -11.42 -14.72 5.91
N ASN A 50 -11.46 -14.11 7.10
CA ASN A 50 -11.87 -12.73 7.25
C ASN A 50 -10.75 -11.77 6.85
N LYS A 51 -11.18 -10.57 6.46
CA LYS A 51 -10.32 -9.46 6.11
C LYS A 51 -9.74 -8.83 7.37
N HIS A 52 -8.42 -8.91 7.55
CA HIS A 52 -7.71 -8.27 8.67
C HIS A 52 -7.15 -6.90 8.27
N PRO A 53 -6.93 -6.00 9.26
CA PRO A 53 -6.12 -4.81 9.07
C PRO A 53 -4.69 -5.19 8.70
N PHE A 54 -4.15 -4.53 7.69
CA PHE A 54 -2.77 -4.71 7.28
C PHE A 54 -2.19 -3.41 6.74
N SER A 55 -0.87 -3.35 6.66
CA SER A 55 -0.13 -2.24 6.08
C SER A 55 1.14 -2.77 5.46
N THR A 56 1.43 -2.34 4.23
CA THR A 56 2.60 -2.77 3.46
C THR A 56 3.29 -1.58 2.80
N VAL A 57 4.58 -1.72 2.51
CA VAL A 57 5.38 -0.82 1.67
C VAL A 57 6.12 -1.68 0.66
N GLU A 58 5.81 -1.47 -0.61
CA GLU A 58 6.35 -2.18 -1.78
C GLU A 58 7.10 -1.17 -2.66
N ARG A 59 8.24 -1.57 -3.23
CA ARG A 59 9.06 -0.71 -4.10
C ARG A 59 8.90 -1.11 -5.57
N PHE A 60 8.67 -0.13 -6.42
CA PHE A 60 8.61 -0.25 -7.88
C PHE A 60 9.56 0.80 -8.48
N GLY A 61 10.77 0.38 -8.85
CA GLY A 61 11.83 1.32 -9.24
C GLY A 61 12.16 2.30 -8.10
N HIS A 62 12.01 3.59 -8.37
CA HIS A 62 12.17 4.69 -7.40
C HIS A 62 10.87 5.11 -6.68
N TRP A 63 9.77 4.41 -6.92
CA TRP A 63 8.50 4.67 -6.26
C TRP A 63 8.26 3.69 -5.11
N TYR A 64 7.76 4.21 -4.01
CA TYR A 64 7.33 3.47 -2.84
C TYR A 64 5.81 3.51 -2.77
N PHE A 65 5.19 2.36 -2.93
CA PHE A 65 3.77 2.17 -2.78
C PHE A 65 3.47 1.67 -1.39
N CYS A 66 2.73 2.45 -0.62
CA CYS A 66 2.21 1.98 0.66
C CYS A 66 0.70 1.89 0.61
N ARG A 67 0.19 0.79 1.13
CA ARG A 67 -1.25 0.50 1.13
C ARG A 67 -1.61 -0.29 2.35
N GLY A 68 -2.88 -0.27 2.68
CA GLY A 68 -3.36 -1.05 3.79
C GLY A 68 -4.85 -0.94 3.99
N ARG A 69 -5.29 -1.59 5.06
CA ARG A 69 -6.64 -1.51 5.57
C ARG A 69 -6.55 -1.14 7.05
N ASN A 70 -7.19 -0.04 7.43
CA ASN A 70 -7.22 0.38 8.83
C ASN A 70 -8.05 -0.58 9.67
N LYS A 71 -7.81 -0.60 10.98
CA LYS A 71 -8.71 -1.24 11.96
C LYS A 71 -10.00 -0.41 12.00
N GLY A 72 -11.13 -1.01 11.62
CA GLY A 72 -12.46 -0.41 11.85
C GLY A 72 -12.94 -0.73 13.26
N ASP A 73 -14.26 -0.79 13.47
CA ASP A 73 -14.85 -1.09 14.78
C ASP A 73 -14.55 -2.52 15.28
N SER A 74 -14.16 -3.42 14.37
CA SER A 74 -13.68 -4.77 14.70
C SER A 74 -12.57 -5.23 13.75
N ILE A 75 -11.81 -6.25 14.15
CA ILE A 75 -10.75 -6.87 13.33
C ILE A 75 -11.25 -7.55 12.04
N HIS A 76 -12.56 -7.71 11.89
CA HIS A 76 -13.20 -8.25 10.69
C HIS A 76 -14.10 -7.24 9.99
N SER A 77 -14.16 -6.01 10.50
CA SER A 77 -14.84 -4.92 9.80
C SER A 77 -14.05 -4.55 8.55
N SER A 78 -14.75 -4.26 7.47
CA SER A 78 -14.16 -3.72 6.24
C SER A 78 -13.69 -2.29 6.52
N GLY A 79 -12.54 -2.15 7.15
CA GLY A 79 -11.89 -0.86 7.37
C GLY A 79 -11.62 -0.14 6.05
N ILE A 80 -11.46 1.17 6.12
CA ILE A 80 -11.13 2.02 4.96
C ILE A 80 -9.78 1.56 4.41
N GLU A 81 -9.79 1.14 3.15
CA GLU A 81 -8.57 0.89 2.40
C GLU A 81 -7.93 2.22 2.04
N TRP A 82 -6.62 2.29 2.20
CA TRP A 82 -5.85 3.48 1.93
C TRP A 82 -4.63 3.10 1.09
N LYS A 83 -4.13 4.07 0.36
CA LYS A 83 -2.97 3.93 -0.50
C LYS A 83 -2.23 5.26 -0.57
N PHE A 84 -0.93 5.20 -0.79
CA PHE A 84 -0.09 6.37 -0.95
C PHE A 84 1.18 6.01 -1.72
N PHE A 85 1.48 6.79 -2.75
CA PHE A 85 2.75 6.73 -3.47
C PHE A 85 3.66 7.89 -3.08
N THR A 86 4.96 7.60 -2.97
CA THR A 86 6.00 8.62 -2.76
C THR A 86 7.34 8.12 -3.29
N ARG A 87 8.26 9.04 -3.57
CA ARG A 87 9.68 8.74 -3.82
C ARG A 87 10.53 8.72 -2.55
N ASP A 88 9.94 9.13 -1.41
CA ASP A 88 10.61 9.14 -0.11
C ASP A 88 10.31 7.84 0.66
N ARG A 89 11.34 7.01 0.79
CA ARG A 89 11.28 5.72 1.51
C ARG A 89 10.87 5.89 2.96
N ASP A 90 11.44 6.86 3.66
CA ASP A 90 11.23 7.04 5.09
C ASP A 90 9.83 7.57 5.35
N LEU A 91 9.34 8.46 4.48
CA LEU A 91 7.95 8.89 4.50
C LEU A 91 6.99 7.70 4.27
N ALA A 92 7.26 6.85 3.27
CA ALA A 92 6.43 5.67 2.99
C ALA A 92 6.34 4.73 4.21
N VAL A 93 7.49 4.42 4.83
CA VAL A 93 7.55 3.55 6.01
C VAL A 93 6.88 4.20 7.22
N LYS A 94 7.07 5.51 7.43
CA LYS A 94 6.42 6.25 8.52
C LYS A 94 4.90 6.24 8.37
N THR A 95 4.39 6.49 7.17
CA THR A 95 2.96 6.44 6.85
C THR A 95 2.41 5.03 7.08
N ALA A 96 3.06 4.00 6.55
CA ALA A 96 2.64 2.63 6.74
C ALA A 96 2.55 2.23 8.22
N LYS A 97 3.55 2.63 9.02
CA LYS A 97 3.54 2.40 10.47
C LYS A 97 2.43 3.16 11.20
N SER A 98 2.06 4.38 10.79
CA SER A 98 0.98 5.13 11.44
C SER A 98 -0.39 4.49 11.27
N HIS A 99 -0.60 3.75 10.19
CA HIS A 99 -1.87 3.08 9.90
C HIS A 99 -2.06 1.72 10.59
N ILE A 100 -1.01 1.16 11.22
CA ILE A 100 -1.05 -0.20 11.79
C ILE A 100 -0.44 -0.27 13.21
N LYS A 101 -0.46 0.87 13.93
CA LYS A 101 -0.07 0.89 15.33
C LYS A 101 -1.05 0.06 16.16
N ASP A 102 -0.50 -0.86 16.95
CA ASP A 102 -1.26 -1.53 18.00
C ASP A 102 -1.49 -0.49 19.10
N THR A 103 -2.71 0.02 19.20
CA THR A 103 -3.24 0.60 20.46
C THR A 103 -3.96 -0.49 21.23
#